data_AF-A0A1H4A6U4-F1
#
_entry.id   AF-A0A1H4A6U4-F1
#
_cell.length_a   1.000
_cell.length_b   1.000
_cell.length_c   1.000
_cell.angle_alpha   90.00
_cell.angle_beta   90.00
_cell.angle_gamma   90.00
#
_symmetry.space_group_name_H-M   'P 1'
#
loop_
_entity.id
_entity.type
_entity.pdbx_description
1 polymer ?
#
loop_
_entity_poly.entity_id
_entity_poly.type
_entity_poly.pdbx_seq_one_letter_code
_entity_poly.pdbx_strand_id
1 'polypeptide(L)' 'MTEVYYAEDTKLFCDDLTLDKERMAVFCRRREATVSQPEYQILLVLMENKGKTVTRG' A
#
# COMPACT_ATOMS: atom_id res chain seq x y z
N MET A 1 9.54 18.60 -15.69
CA MET A 1 10.06 18.69 -14.30
C MET A 1 8.96 18.17 -13.39
N THR A 2 8.96 16.94 -12.91
CA THR A 2 9.98 15.90 -12.89
C THR A 2 9.20 14.59 -12.79
N GLU A 3 9.30 13.72 -13.79
CA GLU A 3 8.82 12.33 -13.67
C GLU A 3 9.78 11.63 -12.71
N VAL A 4 9.43 11.62 -11.42
CA VAL A 4 10.12 10.77 -10.45
C VAL A 4 9.63 9.35 -10.75
N TYR A 5 10.42 8.59 -11.51
CA TYR A 5 10.21 7.16 -11.71
C TYR A 5 10.34 6.50 -10.34
N TYR A 6 9.21 6.26 -9.67
CA TYR A 6 9.18 5.43 -8.48
C TYR A 6 9.58 4.03 -8.91
N ALA A 7 10.60 3.46 -8.27
CA ALA A 7 10.90 2.04 -8.43
C ALA A 7 9.60 1.27 -8.15
N GLU A 8 9.11 0.49 -9.11
CA GLU A 8 7.80 -0.18 -8.99
C GLU A 8 7.73 -1.08 -7.73
N ASP A 9 8.88 -1.50 -7.20
CA ASP A 9 8.97 -2.26 -5.96
C ASP A 9 8.59 -1.51 -4.69
N THR A 10 8.50 -0.17 -4.67
CA THR A 10 8.15 0.58 -3.44
C THR A 10 6.66 0.84 -3.29
N LYS A 11 5.84 0.59 -4.33
CA LYS A 11 4.39 0.86 -4.31
C LYS A 11 3.56 -0.36 -4.65
N LEU A 12 2.52 -0.62 -3.87
CA LEU A 12 1.53 -1.65 -4.15
C LEU A 12 0.23 -0.99 -4.59
N PHE A 13 -0.41 -1.54 -5.62
CA PHE A 13 -1.66 -1.01 -6.19
C PHE A 13 -2.81 -2.02 -6.11
N CYS A 14 -3.95 -1.56 -5.59
CA CYS A 14 -5.20 -2.30 -5.60
C CYS A 14 -6.33 -1.34 -5.95
N ASP A 15 -6.69 -1.30 -7.24
CA ASP A 15 -7.66 -0.36 -7.79
C ASP A 15 -7.30 1.09 -7.41
N ASP A 16 -8.20 1.80 -6.73
CA ASP A 16 -7.99 3.17 -6.25
C ASP A 16 -7.06 3.27 -5.02
N LEU A 17 -6.59 2.14 -4.48
CA LEU A 17 -5.72 2.06 -3.31
C LEU A 17 -4.25 1.95 -3.73
N THR A 18 -3.41 2.82 -3.17
CA THR A 18 -1.95 2.76 -3.30
C THR A 18 -1.33 2.68 -1.91
N LEU A 19 -0.42 1.74 -1.69
CA LEU A 19 0.41 1.67 -0.50
C LEU A 19 1.84 1.98 -0.89
N ASP A 20 2.41 3.03 -0.30
CA ASP A 20 3.78 3.47 -0.52
C ASP A 20 4.65 2.99 0.65
N LYS A 21 5.49 1.98 0.38
CA LYS A 21 6.34 1.32 1.40
C LYS A 21 7.46 2.20 1.90
N GLU A 22 7.93 3.14 1.07
CA GLU A 22 8.99 4.08 1.43
C GLU A 22 8.45 5.15 2.37
N ARG A 23 7.26 5.69 2.05
CA ARG A 23 6.60 6.72 2.87
C ARG A 23 5.84 6.17 4.06
N MET A 24 5.65 4.85 4.13
CA MET A 24 4.72 4.19 5.06
C MET A 24 3.33 4.81 5.03
N ALA A 25 2.82 5.09 3.82
CA ALA A 25 1.60 5.85 3.60
C ALA A 25 0.61 5.08 2.72
N VAL A 26 -0.69 5.31 2.96
CA VAL A 26 -1.78 4.71 2.19
C VAL A 26 -2.56 5.83 1.52
N PHE A 27 -2.89 5.64 0.24
CA PHE A 27 -3.70 6.58 -0.54
C PHE A 27 -4.92 5.87 -1.09
N CYS A 28 -6.10 6.46 -0.90
CA CYS A 28 -7.34 6.03 -1.53
C CYS A 28 -7.85 7.15 -2.44
N ARG A 29 -8.02 6.86 -3.74
CA ARG A 29 -8.40 7.86 -4.76
C ARG A 29 -7.49 9.09 -4.72
N ARG A 30 -6.18 8.85 -4.63
CA ARG A 30 -5.12 9.87 -4.56
C ARG A 30 -5.16 10.79 -3.32
N ARG A 31 -5.95 10.45 -2.30
CA ARG A 31 -5.95 11.13 -1.00
C ARG A 31 -5.31 10.25 0.06
N GLU A 32 -4.40 10.83 0.84
CA GLU A 32 -3.75 10.13 1.94
C GLU A 32 -4.79 9.76 3.00
N ALA A 33 -4.76 8.50 3.43
CA ALA A 33 -5.60 7.97 4.49
C ALA A 33 -4.76 7.80 5.74
N THR A 34 -5.16 8.43 6.84
CA THR A 34 -4.53 8.23 8.15
C THR A 34 -4.92 6.86 8.68
N VAL A 35 -3.93 5.99 8.84
CA VAL A 35 -4.07 4.66 9.44
C VAL A 35 -3.10 4.51 10.60
N SER A 36 -3.48 3.75 11.61
CA SER A 36 -2.56 3.34 12.66
C SER A 36 -1.47 2.40 12.11
N GLN A 37 -0.38 2.26 12.85
CA GLN A 37 0.70 1.36 12.45
C GLN A 37 0.23 -0.11 12.29
N PRO A 38 -0.61 -0.69 13.16
CA PRO A 38 -1.14 -2.04 12.95
C PRO A 38 -2.03 -2.16 11.71
N GLU A 39 -2.88 -1.16 11.42
CA GLU A 39 -3.71 -1.16 10.21
C GLU A 39 -2.86 -1.12 8.94
N TYR A 40 -1.80 -0.31 8.93
CA TYR A 40 -0.82 -0.29 7.83
C TYR A 40 -0.20 -1.68 7.62
N GLN A 41 0.25 -2.34 8.69
CA GLN A 41 0.90 -3.67 8.58
C GLN A 41 -0.06 -4.75 8.06
N ILE A 42 -1.31 -4.74 8.53
CA ILE A 42 -2.34 -5.65 8.01
C ILE A 42 -2.56 -5.40 6.52
N LEU A 43 -2.67 -4.14 6.12
CA LEU A 43 -2.90 -3.80 4.72
C LEU A 43 -1.71 -4.19 3.84
N LEU A 44 -0.48 -3.97 4.30
CA LEU A 44 0.74 -4.40 3.61
C LEU A 44 0.71 -5.90 3.32
N VAL A 45 0.47 -6.73 4.34
CA VAL A 45 0.41 -8.19 4.19
C VAL A 45 -0.69 -8.61 3.21
N LEU A 46 -1.87 -7.98 3.29
CA LEU A 46 -2.98 -8.28 2.38
C LEU A 46 -2.64 -7.89 0.93
N MET A 47 -2.01 -6.74 0.71
CA MET A 47 -1.66 -6.26 -0.63
C MET A 47 -0.51 -7.07 -1.25
N GLU A 48 0.48 -7.50 -0.46
CA GLU A 48 1.53 -8.42 -0.91
C GLU A 48 0.99 -9.81 -1.29
N ASN A 49 -0.15 -10.20 -0.70
CA ASN A 49 -0.83 -11.46 -0.95
C ASN A 49 -2.12 -11.30 -1.77
N LYS A 50 -2.23 -10.24 -2.58
CA LYS A 50 -3.43 -9.94 -3.37
C LYS A 50 -3.93 -11.16 -4.14
N GLY A 51 -5.22 -11.47 -4.00
CA GLY A 51 -5.88 -12.62 -4.64
C GLY A 51 -5.65 -13.97 -3.96
N LYS A 52 -4.95 -14.00 -2.82
CA LYS A 52 -4.74 -15.21 -2.01
C LYS A 52 -5.44 -15.07 -0.65
N THR A 53 -5.85 -16.19 -0.07
CA THR A 53 -6.36 -16.24 1.30
C THR A 53 -5.19 -16.11 2.28
N VAL A 54 -5.25 -15.12 3.18
CA VAL A 54 -4.33 -14.97 4.32
C VAL A 54 -5.05 -15.43 5.59
N THR A 55 -4.47 -16.38 6.31
CA THR A 55 -5.02 -16.91 7.57
C THR A 55 -4.45 -16.17 8.78
N ARG A 56 -5.22 -16.06 9.87
CA ARG A 56 -4.82 -15.36 11.10
C ARG A 56 -3.74 -16.10 11.92
N GLY A 57 -3.65 -17.42 11.75
CA GLY A 57 -2.93 -18.30 12.70
C GLY A 57 -3.79 -18.63 13.92
#